data_AF-A0A2C9KWJ2-F1
#
_entry.id   AF-A0A2C9KWJ2-F1
#
_cell.length_a   1.000
_cell.length_b   1.000
_cell.length_c   1.000
_cell.angle_alpha   90.00
_cell.angle_beta   90.00
_cell.angle_gamma   90.00
#
_symmetry.space_group_name_H-M   'P 1'
#
loop_
_entity.id
_entity.type
_entity.pdbx_description
1 polymer ?
#
loop_
_entity_poly.entity_id
_entity_poly.type
_entity_poly.pdbx_seq_one_letter_code
_entity_poly.pdbx_strand_id
1 'polypeptide(L)'
;MYSQLQVITDMRNPHLKKRHWDLIQEALNYKCIKDEPLTLGLLIEIDAFDKSEEMMEIAGMASSQAALEAIPKKVVDAWKHVEFPVLPYKDQKDVYIIGSTDEIQQLLDDSNINIQTIQSSRHVGPIKTKVEEWAASLSLFNKTLVSS
;
A
#
# COMPACT_ATOMS: atom_id res chain seq x y z
N MET A 1 -23.12 -8.62 23.22
CA MET A 1 -23.69 -8.76 21.86
C MET A 1 -23.02 -7.84 20.83
N TYR A 2 -22.80 -6.55 21.11
CA TYR A 2 -22.08 -5.65 20.19
C TYR A 2 -20.63 -6.08 19.91
N SER A 3 -19.88 -6.50 20.93
CA SER A 3 -18.51 -7.00 20.80
C SER A 3 -18.40 -8.24 19.91
N GLN A 4 -19.40 -9.12 19.93
CA GLN A 4 -19.40 -10.36 19.15
C GLN A 4 -19.56 -10.08 17.64
N LEU A 5 -20.42 -9.13 17.28
CA LEU A 5 -20.59 -8.72 15.89
C LEU A 5 -19.34 -8.03 15.34
N GLN A 6 -18.64 -7.26 16.18
CA GLN A 6 -17.40 -6.58 15.83
C GLN A 6 -16.29 -7.59 15.49
N VAL A 7 -16.06 -8.59 16.36
CA VAL A 7 -15.07 -9.66 16.13
C VAL A 7 -15.34 -10.42 14.84
N ILE A 8 -16.60 -10.75 14.57
CA ILE A 8 -16.97 -11.43 13.31
C ILE A 8 -16.64 -10.55 12.11
N THR A 9 -16.89 -9.25 12.19
CA THR A 9 -16.57 -8.30 11.10
C THR A 9 -15.06 -8.18 10.91
N ASP A 10 -14.31 -8.08 12.00
CA ASP A 10 -12.86 -7.95 12.00
C ASP A 10 -12.17 -9.21 11.43
N MET A 11 -12.62 -10.40 11.83
CA MET A 11 -12.13 -11.68 11.27
C MET A 11 -12.55 -11.91 9.81
N ARG A 12 -13.59 -11.22 9.33
CA ARG A 12 -14.03 -11.24 7.93
C ARG A 12 -13.37 -10.15 7.08
N ASN A 13 -12.44 -9.38 7.63
CA ASN A 13 -11.77 -8.32 6.90
C ASN A 13 -11.04 -8.90 5.66
N PRO A 14 -11.38 -8.46 4.43
CA PRO A 14 -10.83 -9.00 3.19
C PRO A 14 -9.33 -8.70 3.01
N HIS A 15 -8.77 -7.79 3.80
CA HIS A 15 -7.36 -7.42 3.78
C HIS A 15 -6.49 -8.30 4.69
N LEU A 16 -7.09 -9.26 5.41
CA LEU A 16 -6.34 -10.24 6.20
C LEU A 16 -5.50 -11.13 5.28
N LYS A 17 -4.19 -11.12 5.52
CA LYS A 17 -3.20 -11.97 4.85
C LYS A 17 -2.65 -12.99 5.83
N LYS A 18 -1.88 -13.97 5.34
CA LYS A 18 -1.28 -15.03 6.17
C LYS A 18 -0.63 -14.49 7.46
N ARG A 19 0.19 -13.44 7.35
CA ARG A 19 0.83 -12.76 8.49
C ARG A 19 -0.15 -12.26 9.56
N HIS A 20 -1.35 -11.81 9.19
CA HIS A 20 -2.38 -11.36 10.14
C HIS A 20 -3.07 -12.56 10.77
N TRP A 21 -3.34 -13.60 9.98
CA TRP A 21 -3.87 -14.86 10.48
C TRP A 21 -2.92 -15.56 11.45
N ASP A 22 -1.60 -15.45 11.24
CA ASP A 22 -0.61 -16.01 12.17
C ASP A 22 -0.70 -15.32 13.55
N LEU A 23 -0.87 -13.99 13.58
CA LEU A 23 -1.09 -13.22 14.81
C LEU A 23 -2.44 -13.53 15.48
N ILE A 24 -3.50 -13.70 14.69
CA ILE A 24 -4.81 -14.11 15.20
C ILE A 24 -4.73 -15.48 15.85
N GLN A 25 -4.03 -16.42 15.22
CA GLN A 25 -3.85 -17.77 15.77
C GLN A 25 -3.04 -17.78 17.06
N GLU A 26 -2.04 -16.90 17.18
CA GLU A 26 -1.25 -16.72 18.40
C GLU A 26 -2.11 -16.11 19.53
N ALA A 27 -2.88 -15.05 19.23
CA ALA A 27 -3.79 -14.40 20.15
C ALA A 27 -4.87 -15.35 20.71
N LEU A 28 -5.42 -16.21 19.84
CA LEU A 28 -6.44 -17.20 20.18
C LEU A 28 -5.87 -18.51 20.70
N ASN A 29 -4.54 -18.67 20.70
CA ASN A 29 -3.84 -19.92 20.99
C ASN A 29 -4.44 -21.13 20.22
N TYR A 30 -4.94 -20.88 19.02
CA TYR A 30 -5.67 -21.83 18.19
C TYR A 30 -5.17 -21.75 16.76
N LYS A 31 -4.83 -22.90 16.16
CA LYS A 31 -4.39 -22.95 14.76
C LYS A 31 -5.60 -23.05 13.84
N CYS A 32 -5.89 -21.96 13.16
CA CYS A 32 -6.96 -21.89 12.18
C CYS A 32 -6.48 -22.56 10.88
N ILE A 33 -7.07 -23.72 10.54
CA ILE A 33 -6.77 -24.42 9.30
C ILE A 33 -7.48 -23.69 8.16
N LYS A 34 -6.73 -23.30 7.13
CA LYS A 34 -7.19 -22.45 6.02
C LYS A 34 -8.42 -22.98 5.25
N ASP A 35 -8.69 -24.28 5.37
CA ASP A 35 -9.75 -25.00 4.66
C ASP A 35 -10.96 -25.33 5.57
N GLU A 36 -10.91 -25.01 6.87
CA GLU A 36 -12.05 -25.17 7.76
C GLU A 36 -12.93 -23.92 7.75
N PRO A 37 -14.26 -24.06 7.60
CA PRO A 37 -15.16 -22.93 7.72
C PRO A 37 -15.12 -22.39 9.15
N LEU A 38 -14.79 -21.10 9.29
CA LEU A 38 -14.96 -20.36 10.55
C LEU A 38 -16.46 -20.29 10.89
N THR A 39 -16.93 -21.24 11.68
CA THR A 39 -18.31 -21.28 12.18
C THR A 39 -18.45 -20.47 13.45
N LEU A 40 -19.65 -19.96 13.73
CA LEU A 40 -19.93 -19.26 14.98
C LEU A 40 -19.66 -20.16 16.20
N GLY A 41 -19.95 -21.46 16.10
CA GLY A 41 -19.65 -22.43 17.15
C GLY A 41 -18.16 -22.49 17.47
N LEU A 42 -17.31 -22.55 16.43
CA LEU A 42 -15.86 -22.54 16.60
C LEU A 42 -15.38 -21.24 17.28
N LEU A 43 -15.93 -20.08 16.91
CA LEU A 43 -15.57 -18.79 17.53
C LEU A 43 -15.93 -18.72 19.02
N ILE A 44 -17.00 -19.39 19.43
CA ILE A 44 -17.38 -19.54 20.84
C ILE A 44 -16.41 -20.50 21.55
N GLU A 45 -16.07 -21.63 20.92
CA GLU A 45 -15.17 -22.64 21.52
C GLU A 45 -13.74 -22.14 21.74
N ILE A 46 -13.26 -21.22 20.91
CA ILE A 46 -11.91 -20.65 21.01
C ILE A 46 -11.88 -19.32 21.78
N ASP A 47 -12.97 -18.95 22.47
CA ASP A 47 -13.12 -17.70 23.22
C ASP A 47 -12.73 -16.44 22.42
N ALA A 48 -13.00 -16.43 21.11
CA ALA A 48 -12.59 -15.33 20.22
C ALA A 48 -13.21 -13.98 20.62
N PHE A 49 -14.37 -14.02 21.29
CA PHE A 49 -15.08 -12.84 21.74
C PHE A 49 -14.44 -12.14 22.94
N ASP A 50 -13.66 -12.86 23.74
CA ASP A 50 -12.94 -12.30 24.88
C ASP A 50 -11.66 -11.59 24.42
N LYS A 51 -11.20 -11.89 23.21
CA LYS A 51 -10.05 -11.27 22.54
C LYS A 51 -10.45 -10.17 21.56
N SER A 52 -11.58 -9.49 21.78
CA SER A 52 -12.13 -8.54 20.81
C SER A 52 -11.21 -7.36 20.49
N GLU A 53 -10.48 -6.86 21.48
CA GLU A 53 -9.54 -5.74 21.27
C GLU A 53 -8.36 -6.15 20.38
N GLU A 54 -7.79 -7.34 20.61
CA GLU A 54 -6.68 -7.88 19.82
C GLU A 54 -7.12 -8.13 18.36
N MET A 55 -8.34 -8.65 18.16
CA MET A 55 -8.89 -8.86 16.82
C MET A 55 -9.10 -7.54 16.08
N MET A 56 -9.63 -6.53 16.77
CA MET A 56 -9.83 -5.19 16.21
C MET A 56 -8.49 -4.55 15.83
N GLU A 57 -7.46 -4.70 16.66
CA GLU A 57 -6.13 -4.17 16.38
C GLU A 57 -5.52 -4.83 15.13
N ILE A 58 -5.59 -6.17 15.03
CA ILE A 58 -5.04 -6.90 13.88
C ILE A 58 -5.81 -6.57 12.61
N ALA A 59 -7.14 -6.49 12.66
CA ALA A 59 -7.96 -6.09 11.52
C ALA A 59 -7.69 -4.64 11.11
N GLY A 60 -7.53 -3.72 12.07
CA GLY A 60 -7.16 -2.33 11.82
C GLY A 60 -5.77 -2.21 11.17
N MET A 61 -4.80 -3.00 11.63
CA MET A 61 -3.49 -3.09 11.01
C MET A 61 -3.59 -3.61 9.56
N ALA A 62 -4.40 -4.64 9.31
CA ALA A 62 -4.58 -5.20 7.97
C ALA A 62 -5.17 -4.18 6.98
N SER A 63 -6.22 -3.47 7.40
CA SER A 63 -6.83 -2.38 6.61
C SER A 63 -5.84 -1.24 6.35
N SER A 64 -5.09 -0.84 7.37
CA SER A 64 -4.07 0.22 7.24
C SER A 64 -2.96 -0.18 6.27
N GLN A 65 -2.48 -1.42 6.35
CA GLN A 65 -1.49 -1.95 5.40
C GLN A 65 -2.03 -2.00 3.97
N ALA A 66 -3.28 -2.42 3.77
CA ALA A 66 -3.88 -2.44 2.44
C ALA A 66 -4.04 -1.03 1.84
N ALA A 67 -4.42 -0.05 2.66
CA ALA A 67 -4.47 1.34 2.24
C ALA A 67 -3.10 1.86 1.77
N LEU A 68 -2.03 1.54 2.53
CA LEU A 68 -0.67 1.90 2.16
C LEU A 68 -0.19 1.16 0.91
N GLU A 69 -0.50 -0.13 0.77
CA GLU A 69 -0.17 -0.94 -0.41
C GLU A 69 -0.83 -0.41 -1.70
N ALA A 70 -1.97 0.29 -1.58
CA ALA A 70 -2.66 0.90 -2.72
C ALA A 70 -1.96 2.17 -3.25
N ILE A 71 -1.24 2.91 -2.41
CA ILE A 71 -0.61 4.19 -2.80
C ILE A 71 0.48 3.99 -3.87
N PRO A 72 1.45 3.05 -3.73
CA PRO A 72 2.43 2.79 -4.79
C PRO A 72 1.79 2.42 -6.12
N LYS A 73 0.66 1.70 -6.10
CA LYS A 73 -0.05 1.34 -7.32
C LYS A 73 -0.59 2.58 -8.05
N LYS A 74 -1.12 3.56 -7.30
CA LYS A 74 -1.56 4.84 -7.87
C LYS A 74 -0.40 5.60 -8.50
N VAL A 75 0.75 5.64 -7.83
CA VAL A 75 1.97 6.26 -8.38
C VAL A 75 2.35 5.58 -9.70
N VAL A 76 2.50 4.24 -9.70
CA VAL A 76 2.81 3.46 -10.92
C VAL A 76 1.82 3.75 -12.05
N ASP A 77 0.52 3.74 -11.76
CA ASP A 77 -0.51 3.94 -12.77
C ASP A 77 -0.50 5.38 -13.31
N ALA A 78 -0.16 6.37 -12.50
CA ALA A 78 0.01 7.74 -12.95
C ALA A 78 1.20 7.91 -13.91
N TRP A 79 2.31 7.19 -13.68
CA TRP A 79 3.50 7.25 -14.54
C TRP A 79 3.39 6.47 -15.85
N LYS A 80 2.45 5.51 -15.98
CA LYS A 80 2.34 4.63 -17.15
C LYS A 80 2.06 5.34 -18.47
N HIS A 81 1.38 6.48 -18.42
CA HIS A 81 0.89 7.19 -19.60
C HIS A 81 1.52 8.57 -19.74
N VAL A 82 2.61 8.83 -19.01
CA VAL A 82 3.33 10.09 -19.07
C VAL A 82 4.21 10.08 -20.31
N GLU A 83 4.02 11.08 -21.16
CA GLU A 83 4.84 11.31 -22.35
C GLU A 83 5.51 12.68 -22.22
N PHE A 84 6.77 12.75 -22.63
CA PHE A 84 7.46 14.04 -22.71
C PHE A 84 6.98 14.79 -23.94
N PRO A 85 6.64 16.09 -23.81
CA PRO A 85 6.38 16.90 -24.99
C PRO A 85 7.68 17.07 -25.76
N VAL A 86 7.65 16.72 -27.05
CA VAL A 86 8.81 16.82 -27.94
C VAL A 86 8.49 17.83 -29.05
N LEU A 87 9.35 18.83 -29.20
CA LEU A 87 9.19 19.91 -30.17
C LEU A 87 10.36 19.92 -31.16
N PRO A 88 10.13 20.20 -32.46
CA PRO A 88 11.21 20.34 -33.43
C PRO A 88 12.09 21.55 -33.11
N TYR A 89 13.40 21.39 -33.24
CA TYR A 89 14.36 22.47 -32.98
C TYR A 89 14.56 23.35 -34.22
N LYS A 90 13.86 24.50 -34.27
CA LYS A 90 13.94 25.46 -35.39
C LYS A 90 13.71 24.75 -36.74
N ASP A 91 14.47 25.11 -37.77
CA ASP A 91 14.43 24.48 -39.10
C ASP A 91 15.44 23.33 -39.25
N GLN A 92 16.04 22.83 -38.16
CA GLN A 92 16.97 21.70 -38.24
C GLN A 92 16.21 20.40 -38.40
N LYS A 93 16.53 19.68 -39.48
CA LYS A 93 15.97 18.36 -39.75
C LYS A 93 16.50 17.36 -38.72
N ASP A 94 15.59 16.54 -38.20
CA ASP A 94 15.88 15.43 -37.28
C ASP A 94 16.47 15.85 -35.90
N VAL A 95 16.24 17.09 -35.46
CA VAL A 95 16.62 17.57 -34.12
C VAL A 95 15.38 18.00 -33.35
N TYR A 96 15.24 17.50 -32.11
CA TYR A 96 14.10 17.77 -31.24
C TYR A 96 14.56 18.21 -29.85
N ILE A 97 13.77 19.06 -29.22
CA ILE A 97 13.93 19.50 -27.83
C ILE A 97 12.73 19.04 -27.00
N ILE A 98 12.94 18.90 -25.70
CA ILE A 98 11.86 18.68 -24.75
C ILE A 98 11.13 20.02 -24.55
N GLY A 99 9.81 19.98 -24.63
CA GLY A 99 8.93 21.11 -24.35
C GLY A 99 8.79 21.38 -22.85
N SER A 100 7.71 22.05 -22.43
CA SER A 100 7.47 22.27 -20.99
C SER A 100 7.34 20.94 -20.24
N THR A 101 8.06 20.81 -19.13
CA THR A 101 7.99 19.65 -18.23
C THR A 101 7.19 19.95 -16.97
N ASP A 102 6.42 21.04 -16.92
CA ASP A 102 5.73 21.52 -15.72
C ASP A 102 4.76 20.46 -15.16
N GLU A 103 3.99 19.80 -16.03
CA GLU A 103 3.07 18.72 -15.64
C GLU A 103 3.80 17.48 -15.10
N ILE A 104 4.96 17.17 -15.68
CA ILE A 104 5.81 16.04 -15.26
C ILE A 104 6.45 16.33 -13.91
N GLN A 105 6.86 17.59 -13.67
CA GLN A 105 7.39 18.03 -12.39
C GLN A 105 6.30 18.00 -11.31
N GLN A 106 5.10 18.47 -11.61
CA GLN A 106 3.97 18.39 -10.67
C GLN A 106 3.64 16.94 -10.30
N LEU A 107 3.59 16.04 -11.29
CA LEU A 107 3.37 14.61 -11.03
C LEU A 107 4.49 14.00 -10.17
N LEU A 108 5.73 14.42 -10.39
CA LEU A 108 6.88 13.99 -9.60
C LEU A 108 6.78 14.44 -8.14
N ASP A 109 6.39 15.68 -7.90
CA ASP A 109 6.20 16.22 -6.56
C ASP A 109 5.07 15.48 -5.82
N ASP A 110 3.94 15.26 -6.48
CA ASP A 110 2.82 14.47 -5.94
C ASP A 110 3.24 13.02 -5.62
N SER A 111 4.03 12.41 -6.50
CA SER A 111 4.57 11.06 -6.31
C SER A 111 5.51 11.00 -5.11
N ASN A 112 6.37 12.01 -4.92
CA ASN A 112 7.28 12.10 -3.78
C ASN A 112 6.52 12.23 -2.45
N ILE A 113 5.46 13.05 -2.39
CA ILE A 113 4.60 13.20 -1.20
C ILE A 113 3.94 11.86 -0.84
N ASN A 114 3.43 11.13 -1.84
CA ASN A 114 2.82 9.82 -1.64
C ASN A 114 3.82 8.81 -1.06
N ILE A 115 5.04 8.77 -1.61
CA ILE A 115 6.11 7.89 -1.13
C ILE A 115 6.54 8.24 0.31
N GLN A 116 6.70 9.53 0.63
CA GLN A 116 7.01 9.99 1.99
C GLN A 116 5.91 9.63 3.00
N THR A 117 4.65 9.73 2.59
CA THR A 117 3.49 9.34 3.40
C THR A 117 3.55 7.85 3.76
N ILE A 118 3.95 7.00 2.82
CA ILE A 118 4.12 5.58 3.08
C ILE A 118 5.30 5.32 4.01
N GLN A 119 6.44 6.00 3.79
CA GLN A 119 7.65 5.84 4.61
C GLN A 119 7.47 6.25 6.07
N SER A 120 6.65 7.27 6.33
CA SER A 120 6.34 7.74 7.70
C SER A 120 5.37 6.82 8.45
N SER A 121 4.73 5.87 7.77
CA SER A 121 3.78 4.96 8.40
C SER A 121 4.45 3.81 9.14
N ARG A 122 4.03 3.57 10.39
CA ARG A 122 4.46 2.40 11.19
C ARG A 122 4.14 1.04 10.55
N HIS A 123 3.17 1.00 9.62
CA HIS A 123 2.74 -0.23 8.95
C HIS A 123 3.45 -0.47 7.61
N VAL A 124 4.50 0.30 7.29
CA VAL A 124 5.27 0.18 6.05
C VAL A 124 6.05 -1.12 5.90
N GLY A 125 6.32 -1.83 7.00
CA GLY A 125 7.22 -3.00 7.07
C GLY A 125 7.14 -3.94 5.86
N PRO A 126 5.97 -4.48 5.49
CA PRO A 126 5.83 -5.42 4.36
C PRO A 126 6.12 -4.85 2.98
N ILE A 127 6.08 -3.53 2.79
CA ILE A 127 6.29 -2.84 1.51
C ILE A 127 7.52 -1.94 1.49
N LYS A 128 8.25 -1.84 2.60
CA LYS A 128 9.35 -0.90 2.80
C LYS A 128 10.38 -0.96 1.68
N THR A 129 10.85 -2.15 1.32
CA THR A 129 11.84 -2.35 0.25
C THR A 129 11.36 -1.76 -1.08
N LYS A 130 10.11 -2.04 -1.47
CA LYS A 130 9.53 -1.52 -2.70
C LYS A 130 9.43 0.01 -2.67
N VAL A 131 9.03 0.57 -1.54
CA VAL A 131 8.90 2.03 -1.37
C VAL A 131 10.26 2.73 -1.47
N GLU A 132 11.32 2.12 -0.91
CA GLU A 132 12.70 2.62 -1.01
C GLU A 132 13.22 2.59 -2.45
N GLU A 133 12.97 1.52 -3.20
CA GLU A 133 13.32 1.42 -4.63
C GLU A 133 12.63 2.52 -5.45
N TRP A 134 11.34 2.77 -5.19
CA TRP A 134 10.59 3.83 -5.86
C TRP A 134 11.12 5.22 -5.47
N ALA A 135 11.42 5.46 -4.20
CA ALA A 135 12.02 6.71 -3.75
C ALA A 135 13.36 6.98 -4.45
N ALA A 136 14.21 5.96 -4.57
CA ALA A 136 15.48 6.07 -5.28
C ALA A 136 15.29 6.37 -6.77
N SER A 137 14.33 5.70 -7.41
CA SER A 137 14.01 5.89 -8.84
C SER A 137 13.49 7.29 -9.13
N LEU A 138 12.54 7.80 -8.31
CA LEU A 138 12.01 9.16 -8.44
C LEU A 138 13.08 10.22 -8.13
N SER A 139 13.97 9.96 -7.17
CA SER A 139 15.10 10.85 -6.89
C SER A 139 16.08 10.94 -8.05
N LEU A 140 16.40 9.80 -8.69
CA LEU A 140 17.23 9.77 -9.88
C LEU A 140 16.57 10.53 -11.03
N PHE A 141 15.28 10.28 -11.28
CA PHE A 141 14.51 10.96 -12.31
C PHE A 141 14.51 12.48 -12.11
N ASN A 142 14.29 12.95 -10.88
CA ASN A 142 14.35 14.38 -10.54
C ASN A 142 15.70 15.00 -10.90
N LYS A 143 16.81 14.33 -10.51
CA LYS A 143 18.17 14.82 -10.81
C LYS A 143 18.42 14.93 -12.30
N THR A 144 17.97 13.93 -13.08
CA THR A 144 18.16 13.94 -14.53
C THR A 144 17.32 15.04 -15.19
N LEU A 145 16.07 15.22 -14.76
CA LEU A 145 15.15 16.21 -15.33
C LEU A 145 15.60 17.65 -15.08
N VAL A 146 16.14 17.94 -13.89
CA VAL A 146 16.67 19.28 -13.55
C VAL A 146 18.02 19.56 -14.23
N SER A 147 18.75 18.51 -14.64
CA SER A 147 20.04 18.65 -15.31
C SER A 147 19.97 18.78 -16.83
N SER A 148 18.81 18.49 -17.42
CA SER A 148 18.51 18.62 -18.86
C SER A 148 17.98 19.99 -19.21
#